data_AF-A0A8J8A2U6-F1
#
_entry.id   AF-A0A8J8A2U6-F1
#
_cell.length_a   1.000
_cell.length_b   1.000
_cell.length_c   1.000
_cell.angle_alpha   90.00
_cell.angle_beta   90.00
_cell.angle_gamma   90.00
#
_symmetry.space_group_name_H-M   'P 1'
#
loop_
_entity.id
_entity.type
_entity.pdbx_description
1 polymer ?
#
loop_
_entity_poly.entity_id
_entity_poly.type
_entity_poly.pdbx_seq_one_letter_code
_entity_poly.pdbx_strand_id
1 'polypeptide(L)'
;MRRSLFFGVLLLFLLFLSYYFSLTPKEGDVFTGYLVEGKAFDVQKALVLADTECIPNNDYTKLTCTAIIDADGEVLKVRYTHSMEVPCLSRGEEVSITVKDGSTVMIVRLGSPSMKH
;
A
#
# COMPACT_ATOMS: atom_id res chain seq x y z
N MET A 1 3.00 -31.92 38.92
CA MET A 1 4.01 -30.96 38.44
C MET A 1 4.23 -30.99 36.92
N ARG A 2 4.37 -32.15 36.26
CA ARG A 2 4.68 -32.25 34.81
C ARG A 2 3.65 -31.58 33.86
N ARG A 3 2.36 -31.60 34.20
CA ARG A 3 1.30 -30.95 33.39
C ARG A 3 1.38 -29.41 33.40
N SER A 4 1.76 -28.81 34.52
CA SER A 4 1.82 -27.34 34.65
C SER A 4 2.94 -26.73 33.80
N LEU A 5 4.05 -27.45 33.63
CA LEU A 5 5.16 -27.06 32.76
C LEU A 5 4.75 -27.08 31.28
N PHE A 6 3.97 -28.08 30.86
CA PHE A 6 3.44 -28.15 29.50
C PHE A 6 2.52 -26.98 29.15
N PHE A 7 1.62 -26.59 30.07
CA PHE A 7 0.77 -25.42 29.86
C PHE A 7 1.55 -24.11 29.79
N GLY A 8 2.59 -23.95 30.61
CA GLY A 8 3.46 -22.77 30.57
C GLY A 8 4.21 -22.64 29.24
N VAL A 9 4.79 -23.74 28.74
CA VAL A 9 5.49 -23.77 27.45
C VAL A 9 4.53 -23.52 26.28
N LEU A 10 3.33 -24.10 26.32
CA LEU A 10 2.30 -23.87 25.30
C LEU A 10 1.85 -22.41 25.27
N LEU A 11 1.65 -21.78 26.43
CA LEU A 11 1.27 -20.37 26.52
C LEU A 11 2.36 -19.45 25.95
N LEU A 12 3.63 -19.72 26.28
CA LEU A 12 4.77 -18.96 25.74
C LEU A 12 4.90 -19.12 24.23
N PHE A 13 4.68 -20.33 23.72
CA PHE A 13 4.68 -20.59 22.28
C PHE A 13 3.53 -19.86 21.57
N LEU A 14 2.33 -19.83 22.16
CA LEU A 14 1.19 -19.09 21.62
C LEU A 14 1.41 -17.58 21.61
N LEU A 15 2.02 -17.02 22.66
CA LEU A 15 2.39 -15.60 22.73
C LEU A 15 3.48 -15.24 21.71
N PHE A 16 4.44 -16.13 21.51
CA PHE A 16 5.46 -15.96 20.48
C PHE A 16 4.80 -16.01 19.09
N LEU A 17 3.94 -16.99 18.85
CA LEU A 17 3.25 -17.13 17.56
C LEU A 17 2.35 -15.91 17.26
N SER A 18 1.61 -15.39 18.23
CA SER A 18 0.78 -14.19 18.05
C SER A 18 1.61 -12.93 17.78
N TYR A 19 2.78 -12.81 18.43
CA TYR A 19 3.73 -11.74 18.13
C TYR A 19 4.24 -11.82 16.69
N TYR A 20 4.61 -13.01 16.21
CA TYR A 20 5.06 -13.23 14.83
C TYR A 20 3.96 -12.92 13.80
N PHE A 21 2.70 -13.33 14.05
CA PHE A 21 1.57 -12.99 13.18
C PHE A 21 1.22 -11.49 13.20
N SER A 22 1.61 -10.75 14.24
CA SER A 22 1.45 -9.29 14.26
C SER A 22 2.51 -8.56 13.43
N LEU A 23 3.64 -9.24 13.15
CA LEU A 23 4.78 -8.71 12.39
C LEU A 23 4.71 -9.00 10.89
N THR A 24 3.82 -9.89 10.44
CA THR A 24 3.59 -10.04 9.00
C THR A 24 3.02 -8.73 8.48
N PRO A 25 3.71 -8.04 7.54
CA PRO A 25 3.16 -6.86 6.92
C PRO A 25 1.79 -7.24 6.39
N LYS A 26 0.73 -6.53 6.81
CA LYS A 26 -0.51 -6.57 6.04
C LYS A 26 -0.09 -6.20 4.63
N GLU A 27 -0.30 -7.09 3.66
CA GLU A 27 -0.10 -6.77 2.25
C GLU A 27 -1.01 -5.57 1.97
N GLY A 28 -0.42 -4.38 2.01
CA GLY A 28 -1.06 -3.17 1.54
C GLY A 28 -1.26 -3.32 0.04
N ASP A 29 -2.32 -2.71 -0.48
CA ASP A 29 -2.54 -2.71 -1.92
C ASP A 29 -1.30 -2.13 -2.63
N VAL A 30 -0.75 -2.91 -3.55
CA VAL A 30 0.45 -2.56 -4.31
C VAL A 30 0.03 -2.05 -5.69
N PHE A 31 0.45 -0.82 -5.99
CA PHE A 31 0.19 -0.17 -7.25
C PHE A 31 1.52 0.06 -7.96
N THR A 32 1.63 -0.39 -9.22
CA THR A 32 2.79 -0.10 -10.06
C THR A 32 2.36 0.88 -11.14
N GLY A 33 3.13 1.96 -11.29
CA GLY A 33 2.84 3.03 -12.23
C GLY A 33 4.10 3.73 -12.70
N TYR A 34 3.90 4.79 -13.47
CA TYR A 34 4.99 5.65 -13.95
C TYR A 34 4.76 7.10 -13.55
N LEU A 35 5.87 7.78 -13.28
CA LEU A 35 5.88 9.19 -12.96
C LEU A 35 5.53 10.00 -14.21
N VAL A 36 4.54 10.88 -14.07
CA VAL A 36 4.12 11.86 -15.08
C VAL A 36 4.72 13.24 -14.77
N GLU A 37 4.83 13.59 -13.49
CA GLU A 37 5.34 14.87 -13.02
C GLU A 37 6.01 14.73 -11.64
N GLY A 38 6.99 15.59 -11.36
CA GLY A 38 7.79 15.57 -10.14
C GLY A 38 9.10 14.80 -10.29
N LYS A 39 9.82 14.62 -9.18
CA LYS A 39 11.03 13.80 -9.12
C LYS A 39 10.79 12.58 -8.24
N ALA A 40 10.84 11.38 -8.81
CA ALA A 40 10.70 10.16 -8.02
C ALA A 40 11.94 9.92 -7.14
N PHE A 41 11.68 9.58 -5.88
CA PHE A 41 12.65 9.08 -4.91
C PHE A 41 11.94 8.14 -3.92
N ASP A 42 12.71 7.31 -3.24
CA ASP A 42 12.16 6.38 -2.25
C ASP A 42 11.69 7.16 -1.02
N VAL A 43 10.44 6.93 -0.60
CA VAL A 43 9.87 7.57 0.59
C VAL A 43 9.04 6.55 1.35
N GLN A 44 9.26 6.46 2.66
CA GLN A 44 8.55 5.48 3.49
C GLN A 44 7.13 5.91 3.83
N LYS A 45 6.86 7.22 3.84
CA LYS A 45 5.57 7.78 4.20
C LYS A 45 5.31 9.03 3.37
N ALA A 46 4.33 8.93 2.50
CA ALA A 46 3.81 9.97 1.64
C ALA A 46 2.29 10.05 1.80
N LEU A 47 1.72 11.21 1.46
CA LEU A 47 0.29 11.49 1.61
C LEU A 47 -0.38 11.60 0.24
N VAL A 48 -1.40 10.79 0.00
CA VAL A 48 -2.23 10.93 -1.21
C VAL A 48 -3.05 12.22 -1.08
N LEU A 49 -2.83 13.17 -1.99
CA LEU A 49 -3.58 14.42 -2.06
C LEU A 49 -4.88 14.26 -2.86
N ALA A 50 -4.82 13.48 -3.93
CA ALA A 50 -5.96 13.14 -4.78
C ALA A 50 -5.64 11.92 -5.64
N ASP A 51 -6.69 11.28 -6.14
CA ASP A 51 -6.60 10.36 -7.25
C ASP A 51 -7.60 10.79 -8.32
N THR A 52 -7.13 10.91 -9.55
CA THR A 52 -7.83 11.62 -10.63
C THR A 52 -7.77 10.83 -11.93
N GLU A 53 -8.60 11.20 -12.89
CA GLU A 53 -8.59 10.60 -14.24
C GLU A 53 -8.72 9.06 -14.25
N CYS A 54 -9.49 8.51 -13.31
CA CYS A 54 -9.75 7.09 -13.24
C CYS A 54 -10.68 6.63 -14.37
N ILE A 55 -10.09 6.01 -15.38
CA ILE A 55 -10.78 5.56 -16.59
C ILE A 55 -10.74 4.03 -16.66
N PRO A 56 -11.89 3.34 -16.81
CA PRO A 56 -11.92 1.89 -16.95
C PRO A 56 -11.40 1.45 -18.32
N ASN A 57 -10.82 0.25 -18.39
CA ASN A 57 -10.54 -0.40 -19.66
C ASN A 57 -11.84 -0.89 -20.34
N ASN A 58 -11.75 -1.27 -21.61
CA ASN A 58 -12.91 -1.70 -22.41
C ASN A 58 -13.70 -2.87 -21.78
N ASP A 59 -13.00 -3.75 -21.07
CA ASP A 59 -13.59 -4.94 -20.44
C ASP A 59 -14.10 -4.67 -19.01
N TYR A 60 -13.99 -3.44 -18.49
CA TYR A 60 -14.39 -3.05 -17.14
C TYR A 60 -13.80 -3.95 -16.04
N THR A 61 -12.53 -4.33 -16.19
CA THR A 61 -11.79 -5.15 -15.22
C THR A 61 -10.68 -4.36 -14.52
N LYS A 62 -10.23 -3.27 -15.12
CA LYS A 62 -9.12 -2.45 -14.61
C LYS A 62 -9.45 -0.96 -14.71
N LEU A 63 -8.91 -0.18 -13.78
CA LEU A 63 -8.91 1.28 -13.80
C LEU A 63 -7.50 1.79 -14.00
N THR A 64 -7.34 2.76 -14.90
CA THR A 64 -6.12 3.56 -15.00
C THR A 64 -6.40 4.92 -14.38
N CYS A 65 -5.64 5.29 -13.36
CA CYS A 65 -5.79 6.54 -12.61
C CYS A 65 -4.46 7.31 -12.56
N THR A 66 -4.55 8.58 -12.18
CA THR A 66 -3.42 9.47 -11.88
C THR A 66 -3.48 9.90 -10.42
N ALA A 67 -2.60 9.31 -9.59
CA ALA A 67 -2.44 9.70 -8.20
C ALA A 67 -1.59 10.97 -8.09
N ILE A 68 -2.02 11.90 -7.25
CA ILE A 68 -1.27 13.09 -6.84
C ILE A 68 -0.86 12.88 -5.39
N ILE A 69 0.44 12.84 -5.13
CA ILE A 69 1.00 12.42 -3.85
C ILE A 69 2.00 13.48 -3.37
N ASP A 70 1.87 13.90 -2.11
CA ASP A 70 2.88 14.68 -1.40
C ASP A 70 3.90 13.74 -0.76
N ALA A 71 5.14 13.82 -1.23
CA ALA A 71 6.28 13.08 -0.71
C ALA A 71 7.28 14.08 -0.15
N ASP A 72 7.29 14.27 1.18
CA ASP A 72 8.19 15.19 1.88
C ASP A 72 8.22 16.63 1.32
N GLY A 73 7.08 17.14 0.85
CA GLY A 73 6.94 18.48 0.29
C GLY A 73 7.13 18.57 -1.23
N GLU A 74 7.49 17.46 -1.89
CA GLU A 74 7.49 17.33 -3.35
C GLU A 74 6.18 16.69 -3.83
N VAL A 75 5.54 17.30 -4.83
CA VAL A 75 4.31 16.75 -5.41
C VAL A 75 4.64 15.83 -6.58
N LEU A 76 4.27 14.56 -6.45
CA LEU A 76 4.43 13.53 -7.47
C LEU A 76 3.09 13.26 -8.16
N LYS A 77 3.10 13.18 -9.49
CA LYS A 77 1.96 12.64 -10.25
C LYS A 77 2.34 11.29 -10.82
N VAL A 78 1.62 10.26 -10.43
CA VAL A 78 1.89 8.87 -10.84
C VAL A 78 0.68 8.31 -11.55
N ARG A 79 0.88 7.88 -12.80
CA ARG A 79 -0.15 7.18 -13.56
C ARG A 79 0.01 5.68 -13.37
N TYR A 80 -1.04 5.04 -12.86
CA TYR A 80 -1.00 3.63 -12.47
C TYR A 80 -2.26 2.92 -12.95
N THR A 81 -2.21 1.59 -13.01
CA THR A 81 -3.36 0.76 -13.40
C THR A 81 -3.53 -0.38 -12.43
N HIS A 82 -4.76 -0.61 -11.98
CA HIS A 82 -5.08 -1.66 -11.00
C HIS A 82 -6.40 -2.38 -11.35
N SER A 83 -6.63 -3.53 -10.73
CA SER A 83 -7.91 -4.25 -10.82
C SER A 83 -9.01 -3.42 -10.18
N MET A 84 -10.22 -3.44 -10.75
CA MET A 84 -11.40 -2.81 -10.15
C MET A 84 -11.82 -3.44 -8.81
N GLU A 85 -11.34 -4.64 -8.49
CA GLU A 85 -11.56 -5.26 -7.17
C GLU A 85 -10.74 -4.56 -6.06
N VAL A 86 -9.68 -3.84 -6.44
CA VAL A 86 -8.81 -3.09 -5.53
C VAL A 86 -9.31 -1.65 -5.45
N PRO A 87 -9.63 -1.10 -4.25
CA PRO A 87 -10.02 0.30 -4.10
C PRO A 87 -8.96 1.27 -4.60
N CYS A 88 -9.39 2.33 -5.29
CA CYS A 88 -8.50 3.41 -5.70
C CYS A 88 -7.81 4.07 -4.50
N LEU A 89 -6.68 4.71 -4.75
CA LEU A 89 -6.06 5.58 -3.76
C LEU A 89 -7.00 6.75 -3.44
N SER A 90 -7.06 7.12 -2.17
CA SER A 90 -7.99 8.15 -1.70
C SER A 90 -7.24 9.26 -0.98
N ARG A 91 -7.77 10.48 -1.04
CA ARG A 91 -7.20 11.63 -0.33
C ARG A 91 -7.04 11.31 1.16
N GLY A 92 -5.86 11.60 1.70
CA GLY A 92 -5.53 11.39 3.10
C GLY A 92 -4.96 10.00 3.41
N GLU A 93 -4.91 9.09 2.42
CA GLU A 93 -4.24 7.80 2.61
C GLU A 93 -2.72 7.96 2.66
N GLU A 94 -2.11 7.20 3.56
CA GLU A 94 -0.65 7.10 3.67
C GLU A 94 -0.14 5.97 2.79
N VAL A 95 0.90 6.26 2.02
CA VAL A 95 1.56 5.31 1.11
C VAL A 95 3.07 5.34 1.29
N SER A 96 3.75 4.26 0.96
CA SER A 96 5.19 4.28 0.68
C SER A 96 5.44 4.24 -0.82
N ILE A 97 6.54 4.84 -1.26
CA ILE A 97 6.94 4.91 -2.66
C ILE A 97 8.33 4.30 -2.78
N THR A 98 8.50 3.40 -3.75
CA THR A 98 9.79 2.83 -4.13
C THR A 98 10.00 2.98 -5.62
N VAL A 99 11.12 3.58 -6.02
CA VAL A 99 11.55 3.66 -7.41
C VAL A 99 12.06 2.30 -7.86
N LYS A 100 11.49 1.77 -8.94
CA LYS A 100 11.92 0.47 -9.49
C LYS A 100 13.01 0.65 -10.55
N ASP A 101 12.71 1.43 -11.57
CA ASP A 101 13.64 1.75 -12.66
C ASP A 101 13.14 2.98 -13.43
N GLY A 102 14.04 3.90 -13.76
CA GLY A 102 13.72 5.14 -14.46
C GLY A 102 12.56 5.91 -13.82
N SER A 103 11.46 6.05 -14.57
CA SER A 103 10.23 6.70 -14.12
C SER A 103 9.22 5.73 -13.49
N THR A 104 9.52 4.44 -13.40
CA THR A 104 8.61 3.43 -12.82
C THR A 104 8.69 3.48 -11.29
N VAL A 105 7.52 3.61 -10.67
CA VAL A 105 7.38 3.64 -9.21
C VAL A 105 6.39 2.58 -8.74
N MET A 106 6.67 2.04 -7.57
CA MET A 106 5.78 1.17 -6.82
C MET A 106 5.26 1.95 -5.62
N ILE A 107 3.94 2.02 -5.51
CA ILE A 107 3.23 2.66 -4.40
C ILE A 107 2.61 1.54 -3.56
N VAL A 108 2.81 1.56 -2.25
CA VAL A 108 2.22 0.57 -1.32
C VAL A 108 1.37 1.32 -0.30
N ARG A 109 0.07 0.98 -0.20
CA ARG A 109 -0.81 1.57 0.83
C ARG A 109 -0.40 1.08 2.22
N LEU A 110 -0.23 1.99 3.17
CA LEU A 110 0.22 1.66 4.54
C LEU A 110 -0.93 1.36 5.51
N GLY A 111 -2.17 1.55 5.08
CA GLY A 111 -3.37 1.35 5.88
C GLY A 111 -4.51 0.68 5.10
N SER A 112 -5.65 0.49 5.76
CA SER A 112 -6.86 0.04 5.09
C SER A 112 -7.39 1.12 4.13
N PRO A 113 -7.99 0.72 3.00
CA PRO A 113 -8.66 1.66 2.11
C PRO A 113 -9.70 2.47 2.88
N SER A 114 -9.69 3.78 2.67
CA SER A 114 -10.65 4.71 3.27
C SER A 114 -12.01 4.67 2.57
N MET A 115 -12.07 4.17 1.34
CA MET A 115 -13.30 3.97 0.58
C MET A 115 -13.44 2.52 0.11
N LYS A 116 -14.67 2.01 0.13
CA LYS A 116 -15.05 0.82 -0.63
C LYS A 116 -15.60 1.30 -1.98
N HIS A 117 -15.35 0.54 -3.05
CA HIS A 117 -16.03 0.74 -4.32
C HIS A 117 -17.55 0.64 -4.16
#